data_AF-A0A959DHG4-F1
#
_entry.id   AF-A0A959DHG4-F1
#
_cell.length_a   1.000
_cell.length_b   1.000
_cell.length_c   1.000
_cell.angle_alpha   90.00
_cell.angle_beta   90.00
_cell.angle_gamma   90.00
#
_symmetry.space_group_name_H-M   'P 1'
#
loop_
_entity.id
_entity.type
_entity.pdbx_description
1 polymer ?
#
loop_
_entity_poly.entity_id
_entity_poly.type
_entity_poly.pdbx_seq_one_letter_code
_entity_poly.pdbx_strand_id
1 'polypeptide(L)'
;QQEYNFDFMRGDMSHVQMRPEGVPAQADNYYDLHKAVRAHIRQVKPYFGYFAETFLVGPGFIAYGNEADHLEQADADSTLGDLQSMVVGSPKFMQNFRWYLDILKTRDFAPNFTIMTGDKDDPRFDEFYQGANEARLFTALFLTDMPSYMALGFECRDPHPTPAPNEHYTKLYVFRIGSGEKATKGPYVFGKNGLLFHRLSRLRFAAEQLLPHIVNADTHWLLPPDATAATRVVAWTQSPNPQYLFVVNLDAHEPASNIKIPRVKGNNKLPSPRLYFSTHHEQIQPKALVFNGKQYQVDELEAGEGRVYAWGY
;
A
#
# COMPACT_ATOMS: atom_id res chain seq x y z
N GLN A 1 -25.37 -12.47 0.82
CA GLN A 1 -24.67 -11.95 2.00
C GLN A 1 -24.89 -12.85 3.21
N GLN A 2 -26.08 -12.94 3.82
CA GLN A 2 -26.30 -13.54 5.14
C GLN A 2 -25.70 -14.93 5.48
N GLU A 3 -25.45 -15.85 4.53
CA GLU A 3 -24.91 -17.17 4.88
C GLU A 3 -23.37 -17.20 4.99
N TYR A 4 -22.64 -16.52 4.10
CA TYR A 4 -21.17 -16.57 4.05
C TYR A 4 -20.44 -15.24 3.74
N ASN A 5 -21.14 -14.17 3.30
CA ASN A 5 -20.61 -12.82 3.05
C ASN A 5 -19.34 -12.71 2.15
N PHE A 6 -19.05 -13.67 1.28
CA PHE A 6 -17.98 -13.51 0.28
C PHE A 6 -18.49 -12.76 -0.94
N ASP A 7 -18.03 -11.52 -1.10
CA ASP A 7 -18.41 -10.63 -2.20
C ASP A 7 -17.27 -10.43 -3.21
N PHE A 8 -16.17 -11.19 -3.08
CA PHE A 8 -15.06 -11.22 -4.04
C PHE A 8 -14.32 -12.55 -3.99
N MET A 9 -13.47 -12.79 -5.00
CA MET A 9 -12.48 -13.86 -5.01
C MET A 9 -11.06 -13.32 -5.15
N ARG A 10 -10.10 -14.05 -4.59
CA ARG A 10 -8.67 -13.91 -4.88
C ARG A 10 -8.29 -14.97 -5.90
N GLY A 11 -7.92 -14.56 -7.12
CA GLY A 11 -7.41 -15.48 -8.13
C GLY A 11 -5.93 -15.73 -7.89
N ASP A 12 -5.61 -16.89 -7.31
CA ASP A 12 -4.24 -17.36 -7.12
C ASP A 12 -3.51 -17.41 -8.47
N MET A 13 -2.23 -17.02 -8.46
CA MET A 13 -1.33 -17.04 -9.61
C MET A 13 -2.04 -16.63 -10.91
N SER A 14 -2.66 -15.43 -10.91
CA SER A 14 -3.50 -14.95 -12.02
C SER A 14 -2.74 -14.88 -13.36
N HIS A 15 -1.42 -14.91 -13.30
CA HIS A 15 -0.48 -14.98 -14.40
C HIS A 15 -0.07 -16.43 -14.77
N VAL A 16 -0.90 -17.49 -14.71
CA VAL A 16 -0.43 -18.89 -15.00
C VAL A 16 -0.77 -19.39 -16.41
N GLN A 17 -1.56 -18.66 -17.19
CA GLN A 17 -1.88 -19.02 -18.57
C GLN A 17 -0.87 -18.48 -19.59
N MET A 18 0.33 -19.08 -19.70
CA MET A 18 1.43 -18.55 -20.53
C MET A 18 0.98 -18.14 -21.93
N ARG A 19 1.36 -16.93 -22.38
CA ARG A 19 1.02 -16.38 -23.71
C ARG A 19 2.27 -15.88 -24.43
N PRO A 20 2.99 -16.76 -25.14
CA PRO A 20 4.20 -16.38 -25.88
C PRO A 20 3.96 -15.30 -26.95
N GLU A 21 2.75 -15.24 -27.50
CA GLU A 21 2.33 -14.27 -28.54
C GLU A 21 1.88 -12.92 -27.95
N GLY A 22 1.84 -12.80 -26.61
CA GLY A 22 1.40 -11.61 -25.89
C GLY A 22 -0.10 -11.57 -25.59
N VAL A 23 -0.55 -10.45 -25.03
CA VAL A 23 -1.96 -10.20 -24.68
C VAL A 23 -2.73 -9.79 -25.95
N PRO A 24 -3.84 -10.46 -26.31
CA PRO A 24 -4.64 -10.08 -27.46
C PRO A 24 -5.33 -8.73 -27.22
N ALA A 25 -5.54 -7.96 -28.30
CA ALA A 25 -6.28 -6.70 -28.22
C ALA A 25 -7.74 -6.90 -27.77
N GLN A 26 -8.32 -8.08 -28.01
CA GLN A 26 -9.65 -8.47 -27.57
C GLN A 26 -9.63 -9.90 -27.04
N ALA A 27 -9.95 -10.06 -25.76
CA ALA A 27 -10.12 -11.35 -25.10
C ALA A 27 -11.54 -11.90 -25.30
N ASP A 28 -11.64 -13.20 -25.58
CA ASP A 28 -12.90 -13.93 -25.52
C ASP A 28 -13.24 -14.37 -24.08
N ASN A 29 -14.31 -15.17 -23.93
CA ASN A 29 -14.76 -15.67 -22.63
C ASN A 29 -13.86 -16.78 -22.06
N TYR A 30 -12.94 -17.33 -22.84
CA TYR A 30 -12.01 -18.40 -22.45
C TYR A 30 -10.59 -17.89 -22.26
N TYR A 31 -10.37 -16.59 -22.45
CA TYR A 31 -9.08 -15.94 -22.27
C TYR A 31 -8.50 -16.10 -20.88
N ASP A 32 -9.32 -16.10 -19.84
CA ASP A 32 -8.86 -16.28 -18.47
C ASP A 32 -9.89 -17.06 -17.66
N LEU A 33 -9.42 -18.00 -16.84
CA LEU A 33 -10.30 -18.87 -16.07
C LEU A 33 -10.98 -18.09 -14.94
N HIS A 34 -10.26 -17.19 -14.28
CA HIS A 34 -10.80 -16.35 -13.21
C HIS A 34 -11.85 -15.40 -13.78
N LYS A 35 -11.60 -14.78 -14.94
CA LYS A 35 -12.60 -14.01 -15.70
C LYS A 35 -13.89 -14.81 -15.93
N ALA A 36 -13.78 -16.04 -16.43
CA ALA A 36 -14.94 -16.89 -16.69
C ALA A 36 -15.75 -17.18 -15.41
N VAL A 37 -15.07 -17.48 -14.31
CA VAL A 37 -15.69 -17.70 -12.99
C VAL A 37 -16.40 -16.42 -12.50
N ARG A 38 -15.73 -15.27 -12.55
CA ARG A 38 -16.31 -13.97 -12.17
C ARG A 38 -17.55 -13.65 -13.00
N ALA A 39 -17.46 -13.81 -14.32
CA ALA A 39 -18.57 -13.54 -15.23
C ALA A 39 -19.78 -14.43 -14.93
N HIS A 40 -19.56 -15.71 -14.62
CA HIS A 40 -20.64 -16.62 -14.22
C HIS A 40 -21.31 -16.18 -12.90
N ILE A 41 -20.52 -15.85 -11.87
CA ILE A 41 -21.05 -15.39 -10.58
C ILE A 41 -21.81 -14.07 -10.73
N ARG A 42 -21.31 -13.14 -11.55
CA ARG A 42 -21.94 -11.82 -11.79
C ARG A 42 -23.30 -11.89 -12.48
N GLN A 43 -23.69 -13.02 -13.07
CA GLN A 43 -25.06 -13.25 -13.55
C GLN A 43 -26.10 -13.15 -12.42
N VAL A 44 -25.69 -13.49 -11.19
CA VAL A 44 -26.56 -13.45 -10.00
C VAL A 44 -26.09 -12.40 -8.98
N LYS A 45 -24.79 -12.08 -8.96
CA LYS A 45 -24.15 -11.13 -8.02
C LYS A 45 -23.33 -10.08 -8.78
N PRO A 46 -23.94 -9.05 -9.37
CA PRO A 46 -23.25 -8.09 -10.24
C PRO A 46 -22.06 -7.36 -9.59
N TYR A 47 -22.04 -7.28 -8.26
CA TYR A 47 -21.02 -6.61 -7.47
C TYR A 47 -19.80 -7.50 -7.14
N PHE A 48 -19.79 -8.77 -7.53
CA PHE A 48 -18.73 -9.72 -7.11
C PHE A 48 -17.35 -9.32 -7.65
N GLY A 49 -16.37 -9.11 -6.77
CA GLY A 49 -15.04 -8.62 -7.13
C GLY A 49 -14.02 -9.72 -7.48
N TYR A 50 -12.97 -9.33 -8.19
CA TYR A 50 -11.80 -10.15 -8.50
C TYR A 50 -10.51 -9.40 -8.13
N PHE A 51 -9.85 -9.93 -7.12
CA PHE A 51 -8.49 -9.57 -6.74
C PHE A 51 -7.52 -10.53 -7.43
N ALA A 52 -6.70 -10.02 -8.35
CA ALA A 52 -5.70 -10.79 -9.06
C ALA A 52 -4.40 -10.89 -8.24
N GLU A 53 -3.98 -12.11 -7.94
CA GLU A 53 -2.65 -12.34 -7.39
C GLU A 53 -1.62 -12.38 -8.52
N THR A 54 -1.01 -11.23 -8.77
CA THR A 54 0.09 -11.09 -9.73
C THR A 54 0.96 -9.89 -9.35
N PHE A 55 2.15 -9.82 -9.96
CA PHE A 55 3.14 -8.77 -9.71
C PHE A 55 3.19 -7.81 -10.89
N LEU A 56 3.15 -6.51 -10.62
CA LEU A 56 3.30 -5.49 -11.65
C LEU A 56 4.77 -5.37 -12.04
N VAL A 57 5.12 -5.96 -13.18
CA VAL A 57 6.48 -5.99 -13.70
C VAL A 57 6.52 -5.53 -15.16
N GLY A 58 7.73 -5.30 -15.67
CA GLY A 58 7.92 -4.89 -17.05
C GLY A 58 7.43 -5.94 -18.06
N PRO A 59 7.08 -5.52 -19.30
CA PRO A 59 6.64 -6.44 -20.34
C PRO A 59 7.63 -7.58 -20.59
N GLY A 60 7.11 -8.79 -20.78
CA GLY A 60 7.88 -10.00 -21.08
C GLY A 60 8.56 -10.64 -19.87
N PHE A 61 8.54 -10.02 -18.68
CA PHE A 61 9.24 -10.54 -17.51
C PHE A 61 8.69 -11.89 -17.02
N ILE A 62 7.36 -12.07 -17.03
CA ILE A 62 6.70 -13.33 -16.60
C ILE A 62 6.36 -14.23 -17.82
N ALA A 63 6.76 -13.86 -19.05
CA ALA A 63 6.39 -14.56 -20.30
C ALA A 63 4.90 -14.46 -20.73
N TYR A 64 4.21 -13.39 -20.33
CA TYR A 64 2.78 -13.10 -20.62
C TYR A 64 2.55 -11.89 -21.55
N GLY A 65 3.62 -11.26 -22.06
CA GLY A 65 3.51 -9.93 -22.64
C GLY A 65 3.44 -8.85 -21.55
N ASN A 66 2.48 -7.94 -21.64
CA ASN A 66 2.31 -6.83 -20.70
C ASN A 66 1.28 -7.18 -19.60
N GLU A 67 1.70 -7.11 -18.33
CA GLU A 67 0.85 -7.50 -17.20
C GLU A 67 -0.38 -6.61 -17.02
N ALA A 68 -0.26 -5.31 -17.23
CA ALA A 68 -1.40 -4.39 -17.11
C ALA A 68 -2.45 -4.69 -18.18
N ASP A 69 -2.00 -4.97 -19.41
CA ASP A 69 -2.91 -5.36 -20.49
C ASP A 69 -3.59 -6.70 -20.15
N HIS A 70 -2.85 -7.66 -19.56
CA HIS A 70 -3.43 -8.94 -19.13
C HIS A 70 -4.52 -8.75 -18.08
N LEU A 71 -4.27 -7.93 -17.06
CA LEU A 71 -5.22 -7.65 -15.97
C LEU A 71 -6.54 -7.03 -16.47
N GLU A 72 -6.48 -6.13 -17.45
CA GLU A 72 -7.67 -5.57 -18.09
C GLU A 72 -8.42 -6.64 -18.89
N GLN A 73 -7.71 -7.46 -19.68
CA GLN A 73 -8.35 -8.54 -20.44
C GLN A 73 -8.93 -9.64 -19.53
N ALA A 74 -8.33 -9.87 -18.37
CA ALA A 74 -8.80 -10.77 -17.31
C ALA A 74 -9.94 -10.17 -16.47
N ASP A 75 -10.29 -8.90 -16.69
CA ASP A 75 -11.38 -8.20 -15.99
C ASP A 75 -11.19 -8.22 -14.46
N ALA A 76 -9.94 -7.97 -14.03
CA ALA A 76 -9.56 -7.84 -12.63
C ALA A 76 -10.01 -6.47 -12.09
N ASP A 77 -10.61 -6.46 -10.90
CA ASP A 77 -10.96 -5.20 -10.22
C ASP A 77 -9.73 -4.60 -9.51
N SER A 78 -8.83 -5.45 -9.01
CA SER A 78 -7.57 -5.02 -8.40
C SER A 78 -6.48 -6.09 -8.48
N THR A 79 -5.23 -5.71 -8.25
CA THR A 79 -4.07 -6.62 -8.24
C THR A 79 -3.19 -6.46 -7.01
N LEU A 80 -2.56 -7.55 -6.56
CA LEU A 80 -1.62 -7.55 -5.43
C LEU A 80 -0.44 -6.59 -5.65
N GLY A 81 0.15 -6.60 -6.85
CA GLY A 81 1.32 -5.77 -7.15
C GLY A 81 2.60 -6.21 -6.41
N ASP A 82 3.64 -5.36 -6.40
CA ASP A 82 5.01 -5.71 -5.97
C ASP A 82 5.67 -4.77 -4.92
N LEU A 83 5.00 -3.72 -4.43
CA LEU A 83 5.54 -2.79 -3.42
C LEU A 83 5.95 -3.44 -2.08
N GLN A 84 5.33 -4.56 -1.73
CA GLN A 84 5.67 -5.40 -0.58
C GLN A 84 7.02 -6.12 -0.71
N SER A 85 7.63 -6.07 -1.89
CA SER A 85 8.94 -6.65 -2.20
C SER A 85 10.01 -5.61 -2.48
N MET A 86 9.88 -4.44 -1.86
CA MET A 86 10.80 -3.33 -2.01
C MET A 86 11.00 -2.63 -0.68
N VAL A 87 12.20 -2.13 -0.41
CA VAL A 87 12.46 -1.26 0.75
C VAL A 87 11.73 0.08 0.54
N VAL A 88 10.95 0.52 1.52
CA VAL A 88 10.21 1.80 1.45
C VAL A 88 11.19 2.95 1.23
N GLY A 89 10.84 3.89 0.35
CA GLY A 89 11.68 5.06 0.03
C GLY A 89 12.91 4.75 -0.84
N SER A 90 13.20 3.48 -1.13
CA SER A 90 14.23 3.12 -2.12
C SER A 90 13.85 3.66 -3.51
N PRO A 91 14.83 3.89 -4.40
CA PRO A 91 14.54 4.34 -5.77
C PRO A 91 13.51 3.46 -6.49
N LYS A 92 13.62 2.13 -6.34
CA LYS A 92 12.68 1.18 -6.93
C LYS A 92 11.27 1.35 -6.36
N PHE A 93 11.13 1.47 -5.03
CA PHE A 93 9.84 1.70 -4.39
C PHE A 93 9.20 3.01 -4.87
N MET A 94 9.96 4.10 -4.93
CA MET A 94 9.45 5.40 -5.34
C MET A 94 9.03 5.40 -6.82
N GLN A 95 9.80 4.75 -7.69
CA GLN A 95 9.46 4.56 -9.10
C GLN A 95 8.16 3.76 -9.26
N ASN A 96 8.05 2.60 -8.60
CA ASN A 96 6.85 1.77 -8.66
C ASN A 96 5.64 2.46 -8.05
N PHE A 97 5.80 3.16 -6.93
CA PHE A 97 4.70 3.87 -6.31
C PHE A 97 4.19 5.00 -7.22
N ARG A 98 5.08 5.73 -7.90
CA ARG A 98 4.66 6.70 -8.93
C ARG A 98 3.92 6.01 -10.09
N TRP A 99 4.44 4.89 -10.57
CA TRP A 99 3.82 4.11 -11.64
C TRP A 99 2.42 3.62 -11.26
N TYR A 100 2.20 3.22 -10.01
CA TYR A 100 0.88 2.80 -9.53
C TYR A 100 -0.16 3.92 -9.64
N LEU A 101 0.23 5.17 -9.39
CA LEU A 101 -0.65 6.31 -9.59
C LEU A 101 -0.98 6.54 -11.07
N ASP A 102 -0.07 6.20 -11.97
CA ASP A 102 -0.34 6.26 -13.41
C ASP A 102 -1.30 5.15 -13.84
N ILE A 103 -1.14 3.94 -13.29
CA ILE A 103 -2.09 2.83 -13.51
C ILE A 103 -3.48 3.22 -13.03
N LEU A 104 -3.64 3.67 -11.78
CA LEU A 104 -4.94 4.10 -11.23
C LEU A 104 -5.66 5.14 -12.09
N LYS A 105 -4.89 5.99 -12.78
CA LYS A 105 -5.45 7.05 -13.63
C LYS A 105 -5.80 6.57 -15.03
N THR A 106 -5.13 5.54 -15.54
CA THR A 106 -5.15 5.20 -16.98
C THR A 106 -5.67 3.81 -17.29
N ARG A 107 -5.93 2.97 -16.29
CA ARG A 107 -6.32 1.57 -16.44
C ARG A 107 -7.61 1.27 -15.67
N ASP A 108 -8.28 0.21 -16.06
CA ASP A 108 -9.57 -0.20 -15.48
C ASP A 108 -9.47 -1.07 -14.21
N PHE A 109 -8.25 -1.31 -13.72
CA PHE A 109 -7.97 -2.05 -12.48
C PHE A 109 -7.12 -1.22 -11.51
N ALA A 110 -7.22 -1.53 -10.22
CA ALA A 110 -6.45 -0.84 -9.19
C ALA A 110 -5.26 -1.68 -8.66
N PRO A 111 -4.02 -1.17 -8.66
CA PRO A 111 -2.93 -1.78 -7.92
C PRO A 111 -3.13 -1.57 -6.42
N ASN A 112 -2.85 -2.60 -5.62
CA ASN A 112 -2.90 -2.48 -4.17
C ASN A 112 -1.61 -1.87 -3.61
N PHE A 113 -1.74 -0.92 -2.67
CA PHE A 113 -0.67 -0.55 -1.76
C PHE A 113 -0.43 -1.68 -0.77
N THR A 114 0.27 -2.72 -1.23
CA THR A 114 0.48 -3.93 -0.45
C THR A 114 1.54 -3.66 0.63
N ILE A 115 1.10 -3.71 1.89
CA ILE A 115 1.96 -3.50 3.06
C ILE A 115 2.84 -4.72 3.26
N MET A 116 2.23 -5.89 3.38
CA MET A 116 2.87 -7.18 3.61
C MET A 116 2.04 -8.29 2.97
N THR A 117 2.70 -9.30 2.41
CA THR A 117 2.03 -10.52 1.95
C THR A 117 2.66 -11.78 2.55
N GLY A 118 1.83 -12.75 2.93
CA GLY A 118 2.26 -14.08 3.37
C GLY A 118 2.54 -15.05 2.22
N ASP A 119 2.45 -14.56 0.99
CA ASP A 119 2.22 -15.38 -0.19
C ASP A 119 3.46 -15.65 -1.04
N LYS A 120 4.61 -15.08 -0.66
CA LYS A 120 5.83 -15.29 -1.44
C LYS A 120 6.46 -16.65 -1.15
N ASP A 121 6.90 -17.38 -2.19
CA ASP A 121 7.51 -18.72 -2.12
C ASP A 121 8.69 -18.87 -1.16
N ASP A 122 9.38 -17.77 -0.89
CA ASP A 122 10.39 -17.70 0.14
C ASP A 122 10.18 -16.50 1.05
N PRO A 123 9.38 -16.59 2.12
CA PRO A 123 8.97 -15.43 2.91
C PRO A 123 10.10 -14.74 3.71
N ARG A 124 11.36 -15.19 3.55
CA ARG A 124 12.57 -14.64 4.18
C ARG A 124 13.04 -13.31 3.56
N PHE A 125 12.10 -12.41 3.25
CA PHE A 125 12.35 -11.09 2.67
C PHE A 125 12.47 -10.01 3.74
N ASP A 126 13.29 -10.25 4.76
CA ASP A 126 13.28 -9.43 5.96
C ASP A 126 13.70 -7.97 5.70
N GLU A 127 14.56 -7.75 4.71
CA GLU A 127 15.09 -6.43 4.35
C GLU A 127 13.99 -5.40 4.07
N PHE A 128 12.84 -5.81 3.50
CA PHE A 128 11.75 -4.90 3.14
C PHE A 128 10.97 -4.37 4.35
N TYR A 129 11.16 -4.99 5.52
CA TYR A 129 10.40 -4.75 6.75
C TYR A 129 11.29 -4.32 7.93
N GLN A 130 12.56 -3.98 7.68
CA GLN A 130 13.48 -3.51 8.73
C GLN A 130 13.13 -2.11 9.24
N GLY A 131 12.43 -1.29 8.45
CA GLY A 131 12.06 0.08 8.82
C GLY A 131 10.88 0.61 8.01
N ALA A 132 10.42 1.81 8.36
CA ALA A 132 9.32 2.53 7.73
C ALA A 132 7.98 1.75 7.66
N ASN A 133 7.76 0.79 8.56
CA ASN A 133 6.53 0.01 8.64
C ASN A 133 5.31 0.90 9.01
N GLU A 134 5.52 1.89 9.88
CA GLU A 134 4.56 2.92 10.22
C GLU A 134 4.18 3.76 8.99
N ALA A 135 5.15 4.16 8.17
CA ALA A 135 4.91 4.90 6.93
C ALA A 135 4.10 4.07 5.91
N ARG A 136 4.35 2.75 5.80
CA ARG A 136 3.54 1.86 4.95
C ARG A 136 2.09 1.85 5.38
N LEU A 137 1.82 1.56 6.65
CA LEU A 137 0.45 1.48 7.14
C LEU A 137 -0.23 2.86 7.10
N PHE A 138 0.52 3.93 7.38
CA PHE A 138 0.00 5.30 7.31
C PHE A 138 -0.49 5.62 5.90
N THR A 139 0.34 5.32 4.90
CA THR A 139 -0.01 5.54 3.50
C THR A 139 -1.21 4.69 3.10
N ALA A 140 -1.20 3.40 3.45
CA ALA A 140 -2.30 2.49 3.13
C ALA A 140 -3.66 2.85 3.76
N LEU A 141 -3.66 3.47 4.95
CA LEU A 141 -4.89 3.87 5.63
C LEU A 141 -5.43 5.21 5.15
N PHE A 142 -4.55 6.14 4.74
CA PHE A 142 -4.94 7.51 4.41
C PHE A 142 -4.92 7.84 2.91
N LEU A 143 -4.40 6.94 2.07
CA LEU A 143 -4.51 7.00 0.61
C LEU A 143 -5.72 6.16 0.18
N THR A 144 -6.92 6.73 0.30
CA THR A 144 -8.19 5.99 0.17
C THR A 144 -8.61 5.71 -1.26
N ASP A 145 -8.00 6.34 -2.26
CA ASP A 145 -8.22 6.10 -3.69
C ASP A 145 -7.38 4.93 -4.25
N MET A 146 -6.51 4.34 -3.43
CA MET A 146 -5.77 3.12 -3.75
C MET A 146 -6.16 2.02 -2.75
N PRO A 147 -6.59 0.83 -3.19
CA PRO A 147 -6.84 -0.25 -2.26
C PRO A 147 -5.52 -0.69 -1.59
N SER A 148 -5.61 -1.34 -0.43
CA SER A 148 -4.43 -1.85 0.27
C SER A 148 -4.62 -3.30 0.70
N TYR A 149 -3.50 -4.01 0.82
CA TYR A 149 -3.46 -5.39 1.25
C TYR A 149 -2.47 -5.56 2.40
N MET A 150 -2.88 -6.28 3.45
CA MET A 150 -2.03 -6.57 4.60
C MET A 150 -2.28 -8.00 5.07
N ALA A 151 -1.23 -8.82 5.02
CA ALA A 151 -1.26 -10.12 5.67
C ALA A 151 -1.29 -10.01 7.20
N LEU A 152 -1.83 -11.06 7.84
CA LEU A 152 -1.89 -11.19 9.29
C LEU A 152 -0.49 -11.16 9.92
N GLY A 153 -0.37 -10.55 11.11
CA GLY A 153 0.85 -10.56 11.90
C GLY A 153 1.88 -9.49 11.53
N PHE A 154 1.55 -8.57 10.61
CA PHE A 154 2.42 -7.44 10.27
C PHE A 154 2.75 -6.61 11.52
N GLU A 155 1.75 -6.40 12.37
CA GLU A 155 1.82 -5.57 13.57
C GLU A 155 2.73 -6.11 14.66
N CYS A 156 2.98 -7.42 14.69
CA CYS A 156 3.87 -8.05 15.66
C CYS A 156 5.20 -8.49 15.04
N ARG A 157 5.44 -8.21 13.75
CA ARG A 157 6.61 -8.69 13.04
C ARG A 157 7.89 -8.14 13.67
N ASP A 158 8.79 -9.04 14.06
CA ASP A 158 10.13 -8.67 14.53
C ASP A 158 10.99 -8.20 13.35
N PRO A 159 11.87 -7.20 13.57
CA PRO A 159 12.91 -6.91 12.60
C PRO A 159 13.87 -8.11 12.58
N HIS A 160 14.05 -8.70 11.41
CA HIS A 160 15.00 -9.79 11.21
C HIS A 160 16.15 -9.26 10.34
N PRO A 161 17.27 -8.78 10.92
CA PRO A 161 18.41 -8.32 10.12
C PRO A 161 19.01 -9.42 9.23
N THR A 162 18.85 -10.66 9.67
CA THR A 162 19.18 -11.89 8.94
C THR A 162 18.00 -12.86 9.05
N PRO A 163 17.89 -13.85 8.15
CA PRO A 163 16.78 -14.80 8.20
C PRO A 163 16.63 -15.47 9.57
N ALA A 164 15.48 -15.25 10.20
CA ALA A 164 15.05 -15.98 11.39
C ALA A 164 14.82 -17.48 11.10
N PRO A 165 14.65 -18.32 12.14
CA PRO A 165 14.18 -19.69 11.96
C PRO A 165 12.84 -19.76 11.18
N ASN A 166 12.62 -20.84 10.44
CA ASN A 166 11.49 -20.97 9.51
C ASN A 166 10.11 -20.87 10.20
N GLU A 167 10.04 -21.19 11.49
CA GLU A 167 8.84 -21.08 12.33
C GLU A 167 8.34 -19.64 12.52
N HIS A 168 9.14 -18.63 12.21
CA HIS A 168 8.75 -17.23 12.24
C HIS A 168 8.05 -16.77 10.95
N TYR A 169 8.04 -17.59 9.89
CA TYR A 169 7.40 -17.24 8.63
C TYR A 169 6.16 -18.08 8.40
N THR A 170 5.00 -17.42 8.35
CA THR A 170 3.70 -18.07 8.23
C THR A 170 3.64 -19.05 7.06
N LYS A 171 4.17 -18.68 5.88
CA LYS A 171 4.18 -19.57 4.70
C LYS A 171 4.92 -20.87 5.00
N LEU A 172 6.18 -20.80 5.45
CA LEU A 172 6.99 -21.99 5.73
C LEU A 172 6.37 -22.87 6.82
N TYR A 173 5.79 -22.25 7.85
CA TYR A 173 5.06 -22.98 8.90
C TYR A 173 3.84 -23.73 8.37
N VAL A 174 3.04 -23.11 7.49
CA VAL A 174 1.84 -23.73 6.93
C VAL A 174 2.19 -24.89 5.98
N PHE A 175 3.25 -24.76 5.18
CA PHE A 175 3.68 -25.84 4.27
C PHE A 175 4.28 -27.05 5.00
N ARG A 176 4.75 -26.90 6.24
CA ARG A 176 5.34 -27.97 7.06
C ARG A 176 6.37 -28.81 6.31
N ILE A 177 7.31 -28.13 5.63
CA ILE A 177 8.36 -28.80 4.87
C ILE A 177 9.20 -29.65 5.84
N GLY A 178 9.36 -30.95 5.54
CA GLY A 178 10.00 -31.91 6.45
C GLY A 178 11.53 -32.02 6.32
N SER A 179 12.12 -31.47 5.26
CA SER A 179 13.56 -31.62 4.97
C SER A 179 14.11 -30.42 4.19
N GLY A 180 15.43 -30.20 4.26
CA GLY A 180 16.12 -29.12 3.57
C GLY A 180 16.08 -27.78 4.32
N GLU A 181 16.56 -26.72 3.69
CA GLU A 181 16.75 -25.40 4.32
C GLU A 181 15.45 -24.70 4.72
N LYS A 182 14.33 -25.06 4.09
CA LYS A 182 12.99 -24.53 4.39
C LYS A 182 12.22 -25.37 5.40
N ALA A 183 12.85 -26.39 6.00
CA ALA A 183 12.17 -27.28 6.93
C ALA A 183 11.76 -26.58 8.23
N THR A 184 10.59 -26.94 8.74
CA THR A 184 10.08 -26.48 10.04
C THR A 184 10.05 -27.65 11.03
N LYS A 185 10.49 -27.41 12.27
CA LYS A 185 10.67 -28.40 13.32
C LYS A 185 9.80 -28.13 14.55
N GLY A 186 9.31 -26.89 14.71
CA GLY A 186 8.55 -26.45 15.89
C GLY A 186 7.17 -25.85 15.61
N PRO A 187 6.47 -25.37 16.66
CA PRO A 187 5.25 -24.59 16.51
C PRO A 187 5.55 -23.21 15.88
N TYR A 188 4.51 -22.55 15.36
CA TYR A 188 4.64 -21.20 14.84
C TYR A 188 5.06 -20.22 15.93
N VAL A 189 5.97 -19.31 15.59
CA VAL A 189 6.47 -18.28 16.52
C VAL A 189 6.00 -16.92 16.04
N PHE A 190 5.06 -16.32 16.77
CA PHE A 190 4.71 -14.93 16.58
C PHE A 190 5.88 -14.02 16.96
N GLY A 191 6.06 -12.94 16.21
CA GLY A 191 7.00 -11.90 16.60
C GLY A 191 6.57 -11.18 17.88
N LYS A 192 7.52 -10.53 18.54
CA LYS A 192 7.34 -9.86 19.84
C LYS A 192 7.63 -8.36 19.76
N ASN A 193 7.37 -7.75 18.59
CA ASN A 193 7.63 -6.34 18.36
C ASN A 193 6.57 -5.43 18.99
N GLY A 194 6.62 -5.30 20.33
CA GLY A 194 5.66 -4.50 21.09
C GLY A 194 5.68 -3.01 20.72
N LEU A 195 6.84 -2.47 20.32
CA LEU A 195 6.95 -1.07 19.89
C LEU A 195 6.19 -0.83 18.58
N LEU A 196 6.39 -1.69 17.57
CA LEU A 196 5.64 -1.61 16.32
C LEU A 196 4.15 -1.78 16.57
N PHE A 197 3.76 -2.81 17.34
CA PHE A 197 2.37 -3.07 17.67
C PHE A 197 1.69 -1.84 18.28
N HIS A 198 2.34 -1.20 19.25
CA HIS A 198 1.85 0.02 19.90
C HIS A 198 1.68 1.18 18.90
N ARG A 199 2.71 1.47 18.09
CA ARG A 199 2.66 2.55 17.10
C ARG A 199 1.59 2.35 16.04
N LEU A 200 1.47 1.13 15.50
CA LEU A 200 0.44 0.80 14.51
C LEU A 200 -0.96 0.82 15.13
N SER A 201 -1.11 0.42 16.39
CA SER A 201 -2.40 0.52 17.10
C SER A 201 -2.85 1.97 17.22
N ARG A 202 -1.95 2.88 17.64
CA ARG A 202 -2.24 4.33 17.68
C ARG A 202 -2.65 4.88 16.32
N LEU A 203 -1.96 4.46 15.27
CA LEU A 203 -2.28 4.83 13.89
C LEU A 203 -3.68 4.34 13.48
N ARG A 204 -4.04 3.10 13.81
CA ARG A 204 -5.39 2.56 13.55
C ARG A 204 -6.47 3.35 14.30
N PHE A 205 -6.25 3.67 15.58
CA PHE A 205 -7.18 4.51 16.34
C PHE A 205 -7.37 5.88 15.70
N ALA A 206 -6.29 6.52 15.23
CA ALA A 206 -6.40 7.77 14.48
C ALA A 206 -7.18 7.58 13.17
N ALA A 207 -6.92 6.49 12.44
CA ALA A 207 -7.63 6.17 11.22
C ALA A 207 -9.13 5.94 11.43
N GLU A 208 -9.55 5.27 12.50
CA GLU A 208 -10.97 5.10 12.84
C GLU A 208 -11.72 6.45 12.98
N GLN A 209 -11.04 7.48 13.49
CA GLN A 209 -11.61 8.83 13.61
C GLN A 209 -11.64 9.57 12.26
N LEU A 210 -10.61 9.38 11.44
CA LEU A 210 -10.41 10.16 10.20
C LEU A 210 -11.12 9.54 8.98
N LEU A 211 -11.17 8.21 8.88
CA LEU A 211 -11.70 7.48 7.73
C LEU A 211 -13.12 7.89 7.32
N PRO A 212 -14.09 8.08 8.25
CA PRO A 212 -15.43 8.54 7.88
C PRO A 212 -15.47 9.86 7.11
N HIS A 213 -14.43 10.69 7.24
CA HIS A 213 -14.33 11.99 6.59
C HIS A 213 -13.57 11.95 5.25
N ILE A 214 -12.82 10.88 4.97
CA ILE A 214 -11.93 10.81 3.80
C ILE A 214 -12.26 9.66 2.84
N VAL A 215 -12.96 8.60 3.28
CA VAL A 215 -13.14 7.36 2.51
C VAL A 215 -13.80 7.53 1.13
N ASN A 216 -14.65 8.54 0.97
CA ASN A 216 -15.35 8.81 -0.30
C ASN A 216 -14.78 10.03 -1.04
N ALA A 217 -13.60 10.51 -0.66
CA ALA A 217 -12.97 11.67 -1.27
C ALA A 217 -11.80 11.24 -2.16
N ASP A 218 -11.65 11.94 -3.28
CA ASP A 218 -10.51 11.74 -4.18
C ASP A 218 -9.23 12.28 -3.53
N THR A 219 -8.10 11.63 -3.81
CA THR A 219 -6.79 12.12 -3.40
C THR A 219 -6.34 13.28 -4.28
N HIS A 220 -5.99 14.39 -3.63
CA HIS A 220 -5.32 15.53 -4.25
C HIS A 220 -3.84 15.57 -3.82
N TRP A 221 -2.96 15.15 -4.71
CA TRP A 221 -1.51 15.20 -4.49
C TRP A 221 -0.98 16.63 -4.49
N LEU A 222 -0.26 16.98 -3.42
CA LEU A 222 0.49 18.24 -3.30
C LEU A 222 1.98 18.01 -3.53
N LEU A 223 2.49 16.88 -3.03
CA LEU A 223 3.81 16.33 -3.30
C LEU A 223 3.61 14.84 -3.67
N PRO A 224 3.43 14.49 -4.95
CA PRO A 224 3.30 13.10 -5.37
C PRO A 224 4.63 12.33 -5.18
N PRO A 225 4.61 10.99 -5.17
CA PRO A 225 5.83 10.17 -5.22
C PRO A 225 6.73 10.60 -6.39
N ASP A 226 7.99 10.92 -6.08
CA ASP A 226 8.98 11.31 -7.07
C ASP A 226 9.66 10.05 -7.64
N ALA A 227 9.45 9.79 -8.93
CA ALA A 227 10.00 8.59 -9.58
C ALA A 227 11.54 8.55 -9.59
N THR A 228 12.20 9.70 -9.41
CA THR A 228 13.67 9.78 -9.31
C THR A 228 14.18 9.50 -7.88
N ALA A 229 13.28 9.47 -6.90
CA ALA A 229 13.57 9.42 -5.47
C ALA A 229 14.48 10.55 -4.97
N ALA A 230 14.51 11.70 -5.66
CA ALA A 230 15.23 12.88 -5.18
C ALA A 230 14.59 13.45 -3.91
N THR A 231 13.26 13.30 -3.77
CA THR A 231 12.55 13.40 -2.50
C THR A 231 11.84 12.10 -2.17
N ARG A 232 11.78 11.76 -0.88
CA ARG A 232 11.01 10.63 -0.32
C ARG A 232 9.84 11.11 0.54
N VAL A 233 9.64 12.43 0.61
CA VAL A 233 8.47 13.00 1.26
C VAL A 233 7.35 13.12 0.26
N VAL A 234 6.20 12.56 0.61
CA VAL A 234 4.96 12.72 -0.16
C VAL A 234 3.89 13.37 0.71
N ALA A 235 2.99 14.11 0.06
CA ALA A 235 1.94 14.84 0.74
C ALA A 235 0.68 14.95 -0.13
N TRP A 236 -0.48 14.76 0.49
CA TRP A 236 -1.76 14.83 -0.18
C TRP A 236 -2.87 15.32 0.75
N THR A 237 -4.01 15.64 0.15
CA THR A 237 -5.25 16.01 0.85
C THR A 237 -6.45 15.46 0.08
N GLN A 238 -7.66 15.77 0.55
CA GLN A 238 -8.91 15.37 -0.08
C GLN A 238 -9.34 16.42 -1.12
N SER A 239 -9.97 15.97 -2.19
CA SER A 239 -10.71 16.79 -3.16
C SER A 239 -12.19 16.39 -3.18
N PRO A 240 -13.14 17.34 -3.38
CA PRO A 240 -12.93 18.78 -3.52
C PRO A 240 -12.85 19.53 -2.16
N ASN A 241 -13.15 18.85 -1.04
CA ASN A 241 -13.29 19.45 0.28
C ASN A 241 -12.15 19.01 1.22
N PRO A 242 -10.98 19.65 1.19
CA PRO A 242 -9.84 19.29 2.02
C PRO A 242 -10.14 19.56 3.51
N GLN A 243 -9.99 18.53 4.34
CA GLN A 243 -10.11 18.62 5.81
C GLN A 243 -8.77 18.28 6.50
N TYR A 244 -8.00 17.38 5.89
CA TYR A 244 -6.73 16.92 6.42
C TYR A 244 -5.61 16.98 5.37
N LEU A 245 -4.43 17.38 5.82
CA LEU A 245 -3.17 17.30 5.09
C LEU A 245 -2.37 16.11 5.64
N PHE A 246 -2.12 15.13 4.78
CA PHE A 246 -1.27 13.99 5.08
C PHE A 246 0.13 14.25 4.55
N VAL A 247 1.14 14.00 5.39
CA VAL A 247 2.56 14.15 5.04
C VAL A 247 3.31 12.95 5.58
N VAL A 248 4.09 12.27 4.76
CA VAL A 248 4.88 11.11 5.20
C VAL A 248 6.27 11.14 4.60
N ASN A 249 7.27 10.86 5.43
CA ASN A 249 8.62 10.58 4.99
C ASN A 249 8.75 9.08 4.73
N LEU A 250 8.93 8.71 3.47
CA LEU A 250 9.10 7.32 3.06
C LEU A 250 10.55 6.84 3.24
N ASP A 251 11.49 7.72 3.59
CA ASP A 251 12.85 7.32 3.95
C ASP A 251 12.87 6.62 5.31
N ALA A 252 13.42 5.41 5.38
CA ALA A 252 13.50 4.62 6.60
C ALA A 252 14.69 4.99 7.50
N HIS A 253 15.62 5.83 7.04
CA HIS A 253 16.89 6.08 7.71
C HIS A 253 17.16 7.57 7.95
N GLU A 254 16.79 8.43 7.01
CA GLU A 254 17.12 9.86 7.08
C GLU A 254 15.88 10.72 7.34
N PRO A 255 15.97 11.71 8.27
CA PRO A 255 14.93 12.71 8.42
C PRO A 255 14.89 13.63 7.20
N ALA A 256 13.72 14.19 6.93
CA ALA A 256 13.54 15.22 5.91
C ALA A 256 13.37 16.58 6.57
N SER A 257 14.05 17.60 6.05
CA SER A 257 13.99 18.96 6.57
C SER A 257 13.61 19.97 5.50
N ASN A 258 13.14 21.14 5.94
CA ASN A 258 12.76 22.26 5.07
C ASN A 258 11.76 21.89 3.97
N ILE A 259 10.78 21.05 4.31
CA ILE A 259 9.78 20.53 3.37
C ILE A 259 8.79 21.65 3.02
N LYS A 260 8.62 21.90 1.72
CA LYS A 260 7.72 22.91 1.18
C LYS A 260 6.51 22.25 0.55
N ILE A 261 5.35 22.33 1.20
CA ILE A 261 4.10 21.77 0.68
C ILE A 261 3.34 22.88 -0.05
N PRO A 262 3.03 22.74 -1.35
CA PRO A 262 2.21 23.71 -2.07
C PRO A 262 0.86 23.95 -1.40
N ARG A 263 0.36 25.19 -1.47
CA ARG A 263 -1.00 25.50 -1.03
C ARG A 263 -2.03 24.70 -1.83
N VAL A 264 -3.08 24.24 -1.16
CA VAL A 264 -4.27 23.70 -1.83
C VAL A 264 -4.93 24.81 -2.67
N LYS A 265 -5.07 24.59 -3.98
CA LYS A 265 -5.65 25.56 -4.91
C LYS A 265 -7.15 25.75 -4.64
N GLY A 266 -7.66 26.96 -4.89
CA GLY A 266 -9.10 27.26 -4.82
C GLY A 266 -9.64 27.56 -3.41
N ASN A 267 -8.86 27.35 -2.35
CA ASN A 267 -9.35 27.51 -0.98
C ASN A 267 -8.67 28.68 -0.24
N ASN A 268 -9.01 29.90 -0.65
CA ASN A 268 -8.34 31.12 -0.16
C ASN A 268 -8.59 31.43 1.32
N LYS A 269 -9.57 30.75 1.95
CA LYS A 269 -10.04 31.03 3.31
C LYS A 269 -9.61 29.99 4.36
N LEU A 270 -8.94 28.91 3.97
CA LEU A 270 -8.48 27.92 4.95
C LEU A 270 -7.40 28.50 5.87
N PRO A 271 -7.50 28.31 7.19
CA PRO A 271 -6.43 28.67 8.11
C PRO A 271 -5.17 27.83 7.83
N SER A 272 -4.05 28.15 8.48
CA SER A 272 -2.92 27.21 8.50
C SER A 272 -3.33 25.91 9.21
N PRO A 273 -3.08 24.73 8.61
CA PRO A 273 -3.45 23.47 9.24
C PRO A 273 -2.57 23.22 10.47
N ARG A 274 -3.12 22.58 11.50
CA ARG A 274 -2.45 22.30 12.77
C ARG A 274 -2.15 20.82 12.92
N LEU A 275 -1.01 20.49 13.52
CA LEU A 275 -0.63 19.10 13.76
C LEU A 275 -1.71 18.39 14.58
N TYR A 276 -2.24 17.30 14.04
CA TYR A 276 -3.31 16.49 14.62
C TYR A 276 -2.85 15.09 15.01
N PHE A 277 -1.88 14.52 14.28
CA PHE A 277 -1.35 13.19 14.59
C PHE A 277 0.08 13.04 14.08
N SER A 278 0.87 12.24 14.78
CA SER A 278 2.19 11.75 14.35
C SER A 278 2.31 10.28 14.69
N THR A 279 2.87 9.48 13.77
CA THR A 279 3.19 8.07 14.02
C THR A 279 4.30 7.90 15.07
N HIS A 280 5.17 8.91 15.25
CA HIS A 280 6.35 8.84 16.11
C HIS A 280 6.12 9.50 17.47
N HIS A 281 5.30 10.55 17.55
CA HIS A 281 5.08 11.30 18.79
C HIS A 281 3.69 11.06 19.37
N GLU A 282 3.63 10.64 20.64
CA GLU A 282 2.37 10.49 21.40
C GLU A 282 1.77 11.83 21.79
N GLN A 283 2.61 12.66 22.39
CA GLN A 283 2.23 14.00 22.81
C GLN A 283 2.58 14.96 21.69
N ILE A 284 1.55 15.43 21.01
CA ILE A 284 1.69 16.47 19.99
C ILE A 284 1.24 17.81 20.56
N GLN A 285 1.95 18.85 20.17
CA GLN A 285 1.46 20.22 20.33
C GLN A 285 0.79 20.62 19.02
N PRO A 286 -0.45 21.16 19.02
CA PRO A 286 -1.19 21.49 17.80
C PRO A 286 -0.66 22.78 17.14
N LYS A 287 0.63 22.75 16.77
CA LYS A 287 1.34 23.85 16.12
C LYS A 287 0.82 23.98 14.69
N ALA A 288 0.43 25.20 14.32
CA ALA A 288 0.04 25.52 12.96
C ALA A 288 1.28 25.54 12.04
N LEU A 289 1.12 25.04 10.82
CA LEU A 289 2.17 25.17 9.81
C LEU A 289 2.40 26.63 9.44
N VAL A 290 3.66 27.02 9.34
CA VAL A 290 4.03 28.36 8.86
C VAL A 290 3.70 28.45 7.37
N PHE A 291 2.95 29.48 6.99
CA PHE A 291 2.54 29.71 5.60
C PHE A 291 3.15 31.02 5.08
N ASN A 292 3.90 30.95 3.99
CA ASN A 292 4.59 32.13 3.42
C ASN A 292 3.81 32.82 2.29
N GLY A 293 2.52 32.51 2.12
CA GLY A 293 1.70 32.99 1.00
C GLY A 293 1.68 32.06 -0.21
N LYS A 294 2.62 31.08 -0.31
CA LYS A 294 2.70 30.12 -1.41
C LYS A 294 2.71 28.66 -0.95
N GLN A 295 3.42 28.36 0.13
CA GLN A 295 3.68 27.01 0.61
C GLN A 295 3.55 26.95 2.12
N TYR A 296 3.10 25.80 2.62
CA TYR A 296 3.22 25.42 4.02
C TYR A 296 4.62 24.85 4.28
N GLN A 297 5.19 25.22 5.42
CA GLN A 297 6.51 24.80 5.86
C GLN A 297 6.39 23.70 6.90
N VAL A 298 7.02 22.55 6.65
CA VAL A 298 7.31 21.53 7.67
C VAL A 298 8.83 21.55 7.90
N ASP A 299 9.24 21.96 9.10
CA ASP A 299 10.65 22.19 9.42
C ASP A 299 11.45 20.89 9.38
N GLU A 300 10.90 19.83 9.96
CA GLU A 300 11.51 18.51 10.06
C GLU A 300 10.42 17.42 10.12
N LEU A 301 10.70 16.26 9.55
CA LEU A 301 9.90 15.04 9.59
C LEU A 301 10.85 13.86 9.77
N GLU A 302 10.67 13.07 10.83
CA GLU A 302 11.59 11.96 11.16
C GLU A 302 11.56 10.87 10.07
N ALA A 303 12.58 10.00 10.05
CA ALA A 303 12.63 8.85 9.17
C ALA A 303 11.41 7.92 9.41
N GLY A 304 10.65 7.60 8.36
CA GLY A 304 9.45 6.77 8.44
C GLY A 304 8.26 7.45 9.13
N GLU A 305 8.33 8.75 9.44
CA GLU A 305 7.26 9.45 10.13
C GLU A 305 6.12 9.86 9.19
N GLY A 306 4.89 9.54 9.59
CA GLY A 306 3.66 10.04 9.01
C GLY A 306 3.00 11.04 9.95
N ARG A 307 2.58 12.19 9.42
CA ARG A 307 1.86 13.23 10.14
C ARG A 307 0.55 13.60 9.46
N VAL A 308 -0.46 13.86 10.28
CA VAL A 308 -1.74 14.43 9.84
C VAL A 308 -1.83 15.84 10.39
N TYR A 309 -2.21 16.80 9.55
CA TYR A 309 -2.58 18.14 9.96
C TYR A 309 -4.04 18.40 9.61
N ALA A 310 -4.79 19.10 10.46
CA ALA A 310 -6.21 19.37 10.26
C ALA A 310 -6.46 20.86 9.98
N TRP A 311 -7.36 21.15 9.05
CA TRP A 311 -7.93 22.47 8.83
C TRP A 311 -9.27 22.59 9.58
N GLY A 312 -9.33 23.42 10.64
CA GLY A 312 -10.59 23.73 11.31
C GLY A 312 -10.82 23.03 12.66
N TYR A 313 -9.85 23.18 13.57
CA TYR A 313 -10.07 22.95 15.01
C TYR A 313 -10.76 24.12 15.68
#